data_AF-A0A315XTQ1-F1
#
_entry.id   AF-A0A315XTQ1-F1
#
_cell.length_a   1.000
_cell.length_b   1.000
_cell.length_c   1.000
_cell.angle_alpha   90.00
_cell.angle_beta   90.00
_cell.angle_gamma   90.00
#
_symmetry.space_group_name_H-M   'P 1'
#
loop_
_entity.id
_entity.type
_entity.pdbx_description
1 polymer ?
#
loop_
_entity_poly.entity_id
_entity_poly.type
_entity_poly.pdbx_seq_one_letter_code
_entity_poly.pdbx_strand_id
1 'polypeptide(L)'
;MKLKKSAKLPMMEDVMSIEPSEWQQRIRSEIQHVRKSHAKAMKENKHISRGILDLEPAMEKRRVSALLTSLEGLDDKKRKFASNWITLNIFSESYVPLQYDGHVLKAAAIWLLDKITELDIPQERLYELLPTDEKLVYDLFTLDFWDCQYEEELVASVEYVLYYRNQDIAPLESDGGDGERVLTSNLSAEGKDHADVPSRKAFETLLDLLPKWMKDDALKQFQECYQAWSERFFTGIAYFHEQYLQKLNEANSILKEVNRITDEINEKADRFNKAYKKASAAKRGTTKKPSINALLLDPMQTKTELSESLSLKPIFSGKLVSSAFNDSGYTPDELDIYIYQLQELSTKHAKALTELDDIMDKRDRFLYAITHRGYFTSDYIQKTFPIELHKCLIKPLPITDPYEMCFALLYSIEIGSDIPWLYGSCIGMMSEVVDSLPWGLSDYSEMDDPYWEDVPPIVSKSPDFPDWYKRDYGWKGDDEYDMRNLAQIVYETTGCLMPRNMHRYDAELKNLGKFGIKQNKAIAILYCMLALGNSRRQMSAANFDPDLMKMFTNKDKSDEESETTPPTDWKTQKATLEKQISQLKSALYNAEKSAEEAKKKLEQQKSVSEAEHRELADLREVVFNKEEFVS
;
A
#
# COMPACT_ATOMS: atom_id res chain seq x y z
N MET A 1 37.28 7.56 60.24
CA MET A 1 36.25 7.26 59.23
C MET A 1 35.62 8.58 58.81
N LYS A 2 36.01 9.12 57.65
CA LYS A 2 35.29 10.25 57.03
C LYS A 2 33.94 9.69 56.58
N LEU A 3 32.83 10.27 57.04
CA LEU A 3 31.51 9.93 56.48
C LEU A 3 31.55 10.23 54.98
N LYS A 4 31.26 9.25 54.13
CA LYS A 4 30.90 9.54 52.74
C LYS A 4 29.60 10.33 52.83
N LYS A 5 29.59 11.56 52.31
CA LYS A 5 28.32 12.25 52.03
C LYS A 5 27.50 11.32 51.14
N SER A 6 26.23 11.12 51.48
CA SER A 6 25.25 10.49 50.57
C SER A 6 25.35 11.21 49.21
N ALA A 7 25.55 10.44 48.14
CA ALA A 7 25.60 11.00 46.79
C ALA A 7 24.19 11.45 46.40
N LYS A 8 24.06 12.66 45.85
CA LYS A 8 22.76 13.16 45.36
C LYS A 8 22.23 12.21 44.29
N LEU A 9 20.93 11.96 44.32
CA LEU A 9 20.26 11.19 43.27
C LEU A 9 20.37 11.97 41.95
N PRO A 10 20.82 11.33 40.86
CA PRO A 10 20.90 11.97 39.54
C PRO A 10 19.50 12.26 39.02
N MET A 11 19.36 13.35 38.26
CA MET A 11 18.13 13.64 37.52
C MET A 11 18.01 12.69 36.33
N MET A 12 16.78 12.38 35.95
CA MET A 12 16.47 11.63 34.74
C MET A 12 16.59 12.55 33.52
N GLU A 13 17.12 12.00 32.42
CA GLU A 13 17.28 12.68 31.14
C GLU A 13 16.13 12.35 30.19
N ASP A 14 15.86 13.23 29.22
CA ASP A 14 14.91 12.94 28.15
C ASP A 14 15.52 11.92 27.18
N VAL A 15 14.97 10.70 27.15
CA VAL A 15 15.42 9.66 26.24
C VAL A 15 14.54 9.51 24.99
N MET A 16 13.45 10.28 24.87
CA MET A 16 12.49 10.16 23.77
C MET A 16 12.77 11.09 22.58
N SER A 17 13.44 12.23 22.80
CA SER A 17 13.70 13.22 21.73
C SER A 17 15.15 13.70 21.64
N ILE A 18 16.11 12.78 21.72
CA ILE A 18 17.50 13.12 21.47
C ILE A 18 17.73 13.05 19.96
N GLU A 19 17.87 14.22 19.32
CA GLU A 19 18.46 14.28 17.98
C GLU A 19 19.84 13.62 18.05
N PRO A 20 20.08 12.54 17.29
CA PRO A 20 21.38 11.89 17.33
C PRO A 20 22.44 12.87 16.83
N SER A 21 23.55 12.98 17.55
CA SER A 21 24.68 13.82 17.14
C SER A 21 25.26 13.41 15.77
N GLU A 22 25.08 12.15 15.39
CA GLU A 22 25.49 11.60 14.10
C GLU A 22 24.43 10.58 13.60
N TRP A 23 23.58 11.01 12.67
CA TRP A 23 22.48 10.18 12.14
C TRP A 23 22.99 8.88 11.49
N GLN A 24 24.11 8.92 10.77
CA GLN A 24 24.69 7.71 10.16
C GLN A 24 25.04 6.64 11.19
N GLN A 25 25.65 7.04 12.31
CA GLN A 25 25.99 6.11 13.38
C GLN A 25 24.71 5.51 14.00
N ARG A 26 23.68 6.34 14.22
CA ARG A 26 22.39 5.87 14.74
C ARG A 26 21.74 4.86 13.80
N ILE A 27 21.63 5.18 12.51
CA ILE A 27 21.05 4.29 11.49
C ILE A 27 21.77 2.93 11.48
N ARG A 28 23.11 2.93 11.45
CA ARG A 28 23.89 1.68 11.51
C ARG A 28 23.64 0.88 12.78
N SER A 29 23.52 1.56 13.92
CA SER A 29 23.25 0.90 15.21
C SER A 29 21.87 0.24 15.24
N GLU A 30 20.85 0.90 14.68
CA GLU A 30 19.49 0.37 14.59
C GLU A 30 19.41 -0.83 13.63
N ILE A 31 20.05 -0.75 12.45
CA ILE A 31 20.14 -1.89 11.52
C ILE A 31 20.81 -3.09 12.19
N GLN A 32 21.90 -2.87 12.95
CA GLN A 32 22.56 -3.95 13.69
C GLN A 32 21.67 -4.53 14.79
N HIS A 33 20.90 -3.69 15.48
CA HIS A 33 19.94 -4.13 16.49
C HIS A 33 18.84 -5.00 15.85
N VAL A 34 18.22 -4.53 14.77
CA VAL A 34 17.20 -5.28 14.02
C VAL A 34 17.74 -6.63 13.55
N ARG A 35 18.95 -6.67 12.96
CA ARG A 35 19.60 -7.93 12.54
C ARG A 35 19.78 -8.90 13.70
N LYS A 36 20.22 -8.43 14.88
CA LYS A 36 20.41 -9.27 16.06
C LYS A 36 19.07 -9.80 16.59
N SER A 37 18.07 -8.94 16.68
CA SER A 37 16.72 -9.30 17.14
C SER A 37 16.07 -10.30 16.20
N HIS A 38 16.15 -10.07 14.88
CA HIS A 38 15.68 -11.01 13.87
C HIS A 38 16.42 -12.35 13.95
N ALA A 39 17.75 -12.35 14.03
CA ALA A 39 18.53 -13.57 14.17
C ALA A 39 18.22 -14.36 15.46
N LYS A 40 17.83 -13.68 16.54
CA LYS A 40 17.34 -14.30 17.77
C LYS A 40 15.95 -14.91 17.55
N ALA A 41 15.03 -14.15 16.97
CA ALA A 41 13.66 -14.59 16.68
C ALA A 41 13.65 -15.82 15.76
N MET A 42 14.49 -15.84 14.70
CA MET A 42 14.69 -17.01 13.81
C MET A 42 15.14 -18.28 14.55
N LYS A 43 15.91 -18.13 15.63
CA LYS A 43 16.38 -19.28 16.44
C LYS A 43 15.28 -19.81 17.35
N GLU A 44 14.42 -18.92 17.83
CA GLU A 44 13.32 -19.23 18.74
C GLU A 44 12.08 -19.73 17.98
N ASN A 45 11.87 -19.25 16.75
CA ASN A 45 10.67 -19.51 15.97
C ASN A 45 11.05 -19.90 14.52
N LYS A 46 10.78 -21.15 14.15
CA LYS A 46 11.18 -21.73 12.84
C LYS A 46 10.40 -21.17 11.64
N HIS A 47 9.40 -20.33 11.87
CA HIS A 47 8.48 -19.79 10.85
C HIS A 47 8.80 -18.36 10.42
N ILE A 48 9.81 -17.72 11.02
CA ILE A 48 10.26 -16.40 10.56
C ILE A 48 11.18 -16.66 9.37
N SER A 49 11.00 -15.97 8.24
CA SER A 49 11.82 -16.11 7.04
C SER A 49 12.91 -15.02 7.00
N ARG A 50 14.01 -15.24 6.26
CA ARG A 50 15.11 -14.25 6.16
C ARG A 50 14.74 -13.00 5.35
N GLY A 51 13.60 -13.02 4.66
CA GLY A 51 13.18 -12.03 3.66
C GLY A 51 12.44 -10.82 4.15
N ILE A 52 11.87 -10.90 5.34
CA ILE A 52 10.85 -9.96 5.80
C ILE A 52 11.40 -8.53 5.97
N LEU A 53 12.73 -8.33 6.05
CA LEU A 53 13.31 -7.04 6.41
C LEU A 53 13.99 -6.27 5.27
N ASP A 54 14.24 -6.89 4.10
CA ASP A 54 14.94 -6.25 2.96
C ASP A 54 16.19 -5.43 3.35
N LEU A 55 17.11 -6.06 4.09
CA LEU A 55 18.39 -5.49 4.53
C LEU A 55 19.59 -6.11 3.80
N GLU A 56 19.41 -6.45 2.51
CA GLU A 56 20.51 -6.84 1.63
C GLU A 56 21.40 -5.62 1.31
N PRO A 57 22.69 -5.81 0.97
CA PRO A 57 23.64 -4.69 0.88
C PRO A 57 23.22 -3.53 -0.03
N ALA A 58 22.62 -3.82 -1.19
CA ALA A 58 22.16 -2.79 -2.12
C ALA A 58 20.96 -2.02 -1.57
N MET A 59 19.94 -2.72 -1.10
CA MET A 59 18.74 -2.13 -0.49
C MET A 59 19.06 -1.36 0.79
N GLU A 60 19.90 -1.92 1.68
CA GLU A 60 20.37 -1.22 2.88
C GLU A 60 21.01 0.10 2.50
N LYS A 61 21.93 0.09 1.53
CA LYS A 61 22.58 1.32 1.05
C LYS A 61 21.56 2.34 0.52
N ARG A 62 20.59 1.89 -0.29
CA ARG A 62 19.56 2.76 -0.88
C ARG A 62 18.63 3.36 0.18
N ARG A 63 18.18 2.54 1.14
CA ARG A 63 17.33 2.94 2.29
C ARG A 63 18.07 3.92 3.20
N VAL A 64 19.33 3.64 3.53
CA VAL A 64 20.17 4.56 4.33
C VAL A 64 20.31 5.90 3.62
N SER A 65 20.55 5.90 2.31
CA SER A 65 20.63 7.14 1.53
C SER A 65 19.32 7.93 1.57
N ALA A 66 18.18 7.30 1.28
CA ALA A 66 16.87 7.94 1.31
C ALA A 66 16.54 8.51 2.69
N LEU A 67 16.85 7.75 3.75
CA LEU A 67 16.62 8.16 5.13
C LEU A 67 17.47 9.38 5.50
N LEU A 68 18.73 9.44 5.06
CA LEU A 68 19.56 10.63 5.26
C LEU A 68 18.98 11.85 4.55
N THR A 69 18.60 11.74 3.27
CA THR A 69 17.94 12.84 2.54
C THR A 69 16.67 13.31 3.26
N SER A 70 15.85 12.36 3.72
CA SER A 70 14.61 12.66 4.44
C SER A 70 14.87 13.42 5.75
N LEU A 71 15.89 13.01 6.51
CA LEU A 71 16.28 13.67 7.76
C LEU A 71 16.81 15.10 7.52
N GLU A 72 17.59 15.31 6.46
CA GLU A 72 18.07 16.63 6.06
C GLU A 72 16.91 17.58 5.72
N GLY A 73 15.85 17.05 5.12
CA GLY A 73 14.61 17.78 4.78
C GLY A 73 13.68 18.10 5.95
N LEU A 74 13.91 17.55 7.15
CA LEU A 74 13.07 17.84 8.32
C LEU A 74 13.29 19.28 8.83
N ASP A 75 12.19 19.94 9.19
CA ASP A 75 12.24 21.22 9.90
C ASP A 75 12.76 21.06 11.35
N ASP A 76 13.20 22.16 11.96
CA ASP A 76 13.78 22.17 13.31
C ASP A 76 12.85 21.55 14.38
N LYS A 77 11.52 21.66 14.20
CA LYS A 77 10.56 21.10 15.17
C LYS A 77 10.45 19.58 15.04
N LYS A 78 10.65 19.03 13.84
CA LYS A 78 10.63 17.59 13.56
C LYS A 78 11.98 16.92 13.78
N ARG A 79 13.10 17.64 13.64
CA ARG A 79 14.47 17.10 13.82
C ARG A 79 14.72 16.48 15.19
N LYS A 80 14.14 17.01 16.27
CA LYS A 80 14.18 16.38 17.60
C LYS A 80 13.56 14.98 17.64
N PHE A 81 12.71 14.64 16.67
CA PHE A 81 12.11 13.31 16.52
C PHE A 81 12.80 12.44 15.46
N ALA A 82 13.97 12.86 14.95
CA ALA A 82 14.77 12.11 13.98
C ALA A 82 15.00 10.66 14.42
N SER A 83 15.23 10.41 15.72
CA SER A 83 15.37 9.05 16.23
C SER A 83 14.14 8.19 15.98
N ASN A 84 12.93 8.71 16.19
CA ASN A 84 11.70 7.96 15.96
C ASN A 84 11.46 7.74 14.45
N TRP A 85 11.79 8.73 13.63
CA TRP A 85 11.74 8.61 12.17
C TRP A 85 12.70 7.55 11.63
N ILE A 86 13.92 7.48 12.18
CA ILE A 86 14.91 6.45 11.87
C ILE A 86 14.38 5.07 12.26
N THR A 87 13.90 4.91 13.50
CA THR A 87 13.35 3.64 13.99
C THR A 87 12.21 3.16 13.11
N LEU A 88 11.24 4.03 12.81
CA LEU A 88 10.08 3.71 11.96
C LEU A 88 10.48 3.10 10.62
N ASN A 89 11.43 3.72 9.91
CA ASN A 89 11.80 3.34 8.55
C ASN A 89 12.81 2.18 8.47
N ILE A 90 13.48 1.84 9.58
CA ILE A 90 14.41 0.70 9.66
C ILE A 90 13.71 -0.58 10.12
N PHE A 91 12.78 -0.48 11.08
CA PHE A 91 12.10 -1.65 11.67
C PHE A 91 10.97 -2.23 10.81
N SER A 92 10.70 -1.62 9.66
CA SER A 92 9.59 -1.99 8.77
C SER A 92 9.85 -3.29 8.04
N GLU A 93 8.77 -4.00 7.73
CA GLU A 93 8.75 -5.17 6.87
C GLU A 93 8.98 -4.82 5.39
N SER A 94 9.12 -5.84 4.54
CA SER A 94 9.26 -5.73 3.10
C SER A 94 7.95 -5.27 2.44
N TYR A 95 8.02 -4.88 1.17
CA TYR A 95 6.84 -4.54 0.38
C TYR A 95 5.98 -5.77 0.00
N VAL A 96 6.42 -6.99 0.32
CA VAL A 96 5.79 -8.24 -0.14
C VAL A 96 4.32 -8.35 0.31
N PRO A 97 3.96 -8.15 1.60
CA PRO A 97 2.55 -8.18 2.01
C PRO A 97 1.71 -7.12 1.27
N LEU A 98 2.24 -5.90 1.13
CA LEU A 98 1.55 -4.85 0.40
C LEU A 98 1.37 -5.19 -1.09
N GLN A 99 2.38 -5.80 -1.71
CA GLN A 99 2.39 -6.15 -3.13
C GLN A 99 1.35 -7.23 -3.44
N TYR A 100 1.33 -8.30 -2.65
CA TYR A 100 0.47 -9.46 -2.88
C TYR A 100 -0.91 -9.29 -2.26
N ASP A 101 -1.01 -9.05 -0.95
CA ASP A 101 -2.30 -8.90 -0.26
C ASP A 101 -3.03 -7.62 -0.67
N GLY A 102 -2.29 -6.62 -1.17
CA GLY A 102 -2.89 -5.38 -1.67
C GLY A 102 -3.17 -5.37 -3.17
N HIS A 103 -2.68 -6.34 -3.93
CA HIS A 103 -2.73 -6.39 -5.40
C HIS A 103 -2.38 -5.05 -6.08
N VAL A 104 -1.30 -4.40 -5.62
CA VAL A 104 -0.89 -3.05 -6.04
C VAL A 104 -0.65 -2.97 -7.55
N LEU A 105 -0.03 -4.00 -8.14
CA LEU A 105 0.26 -4.00 -9.59
C LEU A 105 -0.99 -4.16 -10.43
N LYS A 106 -1.95 -4.96 -9.98
CA LYS A 106 -3.29 -5.05 -10.59
C LYS A 106 -4.01 -3.70 -10.55
N ALA A 107 -3.98 -3.01 -9.42
CA ALA A 107 -4.56 -1.67 -9.31
C ALA A 107 -3.87 -0.67 -10.26
N ALA A 108 -2.53 -0.70 -10.35
CA ALA A 108 -1.77 0.14 -11.27
C ALA A 108 -2.09 -0.18 -12.75
N ALA A 109 -2.30 -1.45 -13.09
CA ALA A 109 -2.68 -1.89 -14.43
C ALA A 109 -4.05 -1.33 -14.84
N ILE A 110 -5.04 -1.38 -13.93
CA ILE A 110 -6.38 -0.80 -14.17
C ILE A 110 -6.28 0.72 -14.39
N TRP A 111 -5.49 1.43 -13.58
CA TRP A 111 -5.30 2.87 -13.77
C TRP A 111 -4.66 3.20 -15.11
N LEU A 112 -3.63 2.44 -15.52
CA LEU A 112 -2.99 2.59 -16.83
C LEU A 112 -4.01 2.43 -17.97
N LEU A 113 -4.85 1.39 -17.91
CA LEU A 113 -5.90 1.14 -18.88
C LEU A 113 -6.93 2.27 -18.93
N ASP A 114 -7.33 2.81 -17.77
CA ASP A 114 -8.22 3.96 -17.69
C ASP A 114 -7.62 5.19 -18.38
N LYS A 115 -6.34 5.49 -18.14
CA LYS A 115 -5.67 6.65 -18.77
C LYS A 115 -5.42 6.46 -20.26
N ILE A 116 -5.06 5.26 -20.70
CA ILE A 116 -4.92 4.93 -22.13
C ILE A 116 -6.28 5.09 -22.83
N THR A 117 -7.36 4.64 -22.21
CA THR A 117 -8.73 4.77 -22.73
C THR A 117 -9.18 6.23 -22.78
N GLU A 118 -8.89 7.02 -21.75
CA GLU A 118 -9.18 8.47 -21.73
C GLU A 118 -8.46 9.25 -22.84
N LEU A 119 -7.31 8.75 -23.29
CA LEU A 119 -6.51 9.33 -24.37
C LEU A 119 -6.94 8.89 -25.77
N ASP A 120 -7.98 8.04 -25.89
CA ASP A 120 -8.43 7.44 -27.14
C ASP A 120 -7.30 6.76 -27.92
N ILE A 121 -6.34 6.14 -27.21
CA ILE A 121 -5.25 5.39 -27.86
C ILE A 121 -5.82 4.10 -28.46
N PRO A 122 -5.51 3.78 -29.73
CA PRO A 122 -6.00 2.56 -30.37
C PRO A 122 -5.59 1.30 -29.59
N GLN A 123 -6.54 0.40 -29.36
CA GLN A 123 -6.30 -0.84 -28.61
C GLN A 123 -5.28 -1.74 -29.30
N GLU A 124 -5.15 -1.67 -30.63
CA GLU A 124 -4.16 -2.44 -31.39
C GLU A 124 -2.73 -2.13 -30.91
N ARG A 125 -2.44 -0.86 -30.66
CA ARG A 125 -1.14 -0.41 -30.14
C ARG A 125 -0.87 -0.92 -28.72
N LEU A 126 -1.93 -1.11 -27.93
CA LEU A 126 -1.81 -1.72 -26.62
C LEU A 126 -1.54 -3.23 -26.76
N TYR A 127 -2.33 -3.95 -27.57
CA TYR A 127 -2.15 -5.39 -27.78
C TYR A 127 -0.79 -5.77 -28.38
N GLU A 128 -0.17 -4.92 -29.20
CA GLU A 128 1.21 -5.11 -29.69
C GLU A 128 2.26 -5.19 -28.56
N LEU A 129 1.99 -4.58 -27.42
CA LEU A 129 2.91 -4.52 -26.27
C LEU A 129 2.63 -5.61 -25.23
N LEU A 130 1.48 -6.26 -25.30
CA LEU A 130 1.00 -7.18 -24.29
C LEU A 130 1.24 -8.64 -24.68
N PRO A 131 1.53 -9.53 -23.71
CA PRO A 131 1.58 -10.95 -23.99
C PRO A 131 0.22 -11.45 -24.49
N THR A 132 0.21 -12.25 -25.56
CA THR A 132 -1.00 -12.86 -26.13
C THR A 132 -1.19 -14.32 -25.73
N ASP A 133 -0.22 -14.91 -25.03
CA ASP A 133 -0.31 -16.28 -24.52
C ASP A 133 -1.05 -16.27 -23.18
N GLU A 134 -2.31 -16.74 -23.20
CA GLU A 134 -3.16 -16.90 -22.01
C GLU A 134 -2.46 -17.67 -20.88
N LYS A 135 -1.54 -18.60 -21.20
CA LYS A 135 -0.82 -19.36 -20.18
C LYS A 135 0.17 -18.53 -19.39
N LEU A 136 0.67 -17.43 -19.97
CA LEU A 136 1.62 -16.54 -19.28
C LEU A 136 0.91 -15.65 -18.26
N VAL A 137 -0.35 -15.30 -18.51
CA VAL A 137 -1.16 -14.44 -17.65
C VAL A 137 -1.98 -15.22 -16.62
N TYR A 138 -2.17 -16.52 -16.80
CA TYR A 138 -2.98 -17.35 -15.90
C TYR A 138 -2.47 -17.36 -14.45
N ASP A 139 -1.15 -17.34 -14.26
CA ASP A 139 -0.54 -17.37 -12.93
C ASP A 139 -0.70 -16.04 -12.14
N LEU A 140 -1.22 -14.98 -12.78
CA LEU A 140 -1.47 -13.67 -12.16
C LEU A 140 -2.93 -13.49 -11.68
N PHE A 141 -3.79 -14.50 -11.87
CA PHE A 141 -5.15 -14.54 -11.33
C PHE A 141 -5.13 -15.00 -9.87
N THR A 142 -4.68 -14.14 -8.97
CA THR A 142 -4.71 -14.39 -7.52
C THR A 142 -5.92 -13.77 -6.82
N LEU A 143 -6.65 -12.89 -7.51
CA LEU A 143 -7.83 -12.18 -7.01
C LEU A 143 -8.99 -12.45 -7.97
N ASP A 144 -10.13 -12.89 -7.43
CA ASP A 144 -11.38 -12.98 -8.18
C ASP A 144 -12.01 -11.59 -8.24
N PHE A 145 -12.02 -10.98 -9.43
CA PHE A 145 -12.65 -9.68 -9.66
C PHE A 145 -13.23 -9.63 -11.07
N TRP A 146 -14.39 -9.00 -11.19
CA TRP A 146 -14.98 -8.70 -12.48
C TRP A 146 -14.95 -7.19 -12.73
N ASP A 147 -14.12 -6.73 -13.64
CA ASP A 147 -14.16 -5.32 -14.04
C ASP A 147 -15.37 -5.07 -14.95
N CYS A 148 -16.00 -3.90 -14.90
CA CYS A 148 -17.07 -3.55 -15.85
C CYS A 148 -16.54 -3.06 -17.22
N GLN A 149 -15.30 -2.57 -17.29
CA GLN A 149 -14.73 -1.87 -18.44
C GLN A 149 -13.76 -2.72 -19.26
N TYR A 150 -12.95 -3.56 -18.60
CA TYR A 150 -11.90 -4.35 -19.22
C TYR A 150 -12.14 -5.84 -19.00
N GLU A 151 -11.69 -6.67 -19.94
CA GLU A 151 -11.63 -8.12 -19.73
C GLU A 151 -10.50 -8.43 -18.74
N GLU A 152 -10.70 -9.47 -17.93
CA GLU A 152 -9.73 -9.87 -16.89
C GLU A 152 -8.37 -10.21 -17.48
N GLU A 153 -8.35 -10.87 -18.65
CA GLU A 153 -7.15 -11.20 -19.41
C GLU A 153 -6.37 -9.95 -19.85
N LEU A 154 -7.07 -8.87 -20.22
CA LEU A 154 -6.43 -7.62 -20.60
C LEU A 154 -5.76 -6.97 -19.39
N VAL A 155 -6.44 -6.95 -18.24
CA VAL A 155 -5.87 -6.44 -16.99
C VAL A 155 -4.65 -7.26 -16.57
N ALA A 156 -4.76 -8.59 -16.61
CA ALA A 156 -3.68 -9.51 -16.27
C ALA A 156 -2.49 -9.36 -17.23
N SER A 157 -2.73 -9.08 -18.51
CA SER A 157 -1.67 -8.84 -19.50
C SER A 157 -0.89 -7.56 -19.22
N VAL A 158 -1.57 -6.47 -18.84
CA VAL A 158 -0.90 -5.24 -18.41
C VAL A 158 -0.12 -5.49 -17.12
N GLU A 159 -0.74 -6.15 -16.15
CA GLU A 159 -0.09 -6.54 -14.89
C GLU A 159 1.16 -7.38 -15.12
N TYR A 160 1.13 -8.32 -16.08
CA TYR A 160 2.28 -9.13 -16.47
C TYR A 160 3.47 -8.26 -16.89
N VAL A 161 3.23 -7.24 -17.73
CA VAL A 161 4.27 -6.31 -18.16
C VAL A 161 4.86 -5.54 -16.98
N LEU A 162 4.03 -5.12 -16.01
CA LEU A 162 4.51 -4.45 -14.79
C LEU A 162 5.31 -5.41 -13.88
N TYR A 163 4.84 -6.65 -13.76
CA TYR A 163 5.41 -7.67 -12.88
C TYR A 163 6.77 -8.16 -13.39
N TYR A 164 6.84 -8.51 -14.68
CA TYR A 164 8.03 -9.06 -15.33
C TYR A 164 8.89 -8.01 -16.05
N ARG A 165 8.71 -6.71 -15.78
CA ARG A 165 9.41 -5.61 -16.47
C ARG A 165 10.93 -5.74 -16.54
N ASN A 166 11.55 -6.40 -15.55
CA ASN A 166 13.00 -6.58 -15.45
C ASN A 166 13.47 -8.03 -15.66
N GLN A 167 12.60 -8.95 -16.09
CA GLN A 167 12.88 -10.39 -16.14
C GLN A 167 14.08 -10.77 -17.02
N ASP A 168 14.31 -10.04 -18.12
CA ASP A 168 15.46 -10.26 -19.01
C ASP A 168 16.79 -9.76 -18.43
N ILE A 169 16.75 -8.88 -17.41
CA ILE A 169 17.94 -8.35 -16.73
C ILE A 169 18.31 -9.26 -15.57
N ALA A 170 17.33 -9.51 -14.71
CA ALA A 170 17.41 -10.37 -13.56
C ALA A 170 16.06 -11.07 -13.40
N PRO A 171 16.04 -12.41 -13.29
CA PRO A 171 14.85 -13.12 -12.85
C PRO A 171 14.37 -12.57 -11.51
N LEU A 172 13.08 -12.74 -11.24
CA LEU A 172 12.45 -12.22 -10.04
C LEU A 172 13.19 -12.69 -8.77
N GLU A 173 13.53 -11.71 -7.93
CA GLU A 173 14.30 -11.96 -6.73
C GLU A 173 13.39 -12.51 -5.64
N SER A 174 13.61 -13.74 -5.19
CA SER A 174 12.91 -14.27 -4.03
C SER A 174 13.31 -13.51 -2.77
N ASP A 175 12.34 -13.16 -1.93
CA ASP A 175 12.61 -12.65 -0.59
C ASP A 175 13.17 -13.75 0.35
N GLY A 176 13.15 -15.02 -0.03
CA GLY A 176 13.65 -16.11 0.80
C GLY A 176 12.63 -16.61 1.83
N GLY A 177 11.33 -16.38 1.61
CA GLY A 177 10.27 -17.02 2.39
C GLY A 177 8.87 -17.01 1.78
N ASP A 178 8.43 -15.87 1.24
CA ASP A 178 6.99 -15.55 1.15
C ASP A 178 6.59 -14.88 -0.17
N GLY A 179 7.52 -14.61 -1.09
CA GLY A 179 7.18 -14.12 -2.42
C GLY A 179 8.36 -13.60 -3.24
N GLU A 180 8.06 -13.08 -4.43
CA GLU A 180 9.03 -12.42 -5.29
C GLU A 180 8.99 -10.90 -5.08
N ARG A 181 10.16 -10.27 -5.02
CA ARG A 181 10.29 -8.82 -4.86
C ARG A 181 10.20 -8.15 -6.23
N VAL A 182 9.04 -7.56 -6.48
CA VAL A 182 8.76 -6.88 -7.75
C VAL A 182 8.82 -5.37 -7.63
N LEU A 183 8.34 -4.79 -6.52
CA LEU A 183 8.42 -3.34 -6.28
C LEU A 183 9.86 -2.90 -5.97
N THR A 184 10.43 -3.36 -4.85
CA THR A 184 11.77 -2.93 -4.38
C THR A 184 12.80 -4.05 -4.51
N SER A 185 13.38 -4.19 -5.70
CA SER A 185 14.43 -5.18 -6.00
C SER A 185 15.85 -4.63 -5.73
N ASN A 186 16.86 -5.51 -5.66
CA ASN A 186 18.25 -5.04 -5.65
C ASN A 186 18.61 -4.28 -6.93
N LEU A 187 18.03 -4.68 -8.07
CA LEU A 187 18.25 -4.02 -9.34
C LEU A 187 17.83 -2.54 -9.31
N SER A 188 16.63 -2.27 -8.77
CA SER A 188 16.13 -0.90 -8.58
C SER A 188 16.89 -0.15 -7.48
N ALA A 189 17.34 -0.84 -6.43
CA ALA A 189 18.20 -0.23 -5.40
C ALA A 189 19.55 0.25 -5.95
N GLU A 190 20.09 -0.46 -6.95
CA GLU A 190 21.34 -0.12 -7.61
C GLU A 190 21.17 0.83 -8.81
N GLY A 191 19.93 1.09 -9.24
CA GLY A 191 19.62 1.88 -10.44
C GLY A 191 20.09 1.23 -11.73
N LYS A 192 20.01 -0.11 -11.81
CA LYS A 192 20.45 -0.92 -12.97
C LYS A 192 19.28 -1.55 -13.73
N ASP A 193 18.07 -1.12 -13.44
CA ASP A 193 16.80 -1.62 -13.96
C ASP A 193 16.39 -1.05 -15.33
N HIS A 194 17.17 -0.12 -15.89
CA HIS A 194 16.91 0.51 -17.19
C HIS A 194 17.82 -0.05 -18.31
N ALA A 195 17.99 -1.38 -18.37
CA ALA A 195 18.81 -2.00 -19.41
C ALA A 195 18.03 -2.15 -20.73
N ASP A 196 18.74 -2.12 -21.85
CA ASP A 196 18.17 -2.23 -23.20
C ASP A 196 17.76 -3.67 -23.56
N VAL A 197 16.72 -4.19 -22.88
CA VAL A 197 16.22 -5.57 -23.03
C VAL A 197 14.72 -5.60 -23.37
N PRO A 198 14.21 -6.68 -24.01
CA PRO A 198 12.82 -6.75 -24.45
C PRO A 198 11.77 -6.48 -23.36
N SER A 199 11.87 -7.14 -22.20
CA SER A 199 10.92 -6.94 -21.08
C SER A 199 10.85 -5.49 -20.63
N ARG A 200 12.01 -4.83 -20.57
CA ARG A 200 12.13 -3.43 -20.13
C ARG A 200 11.58 -2.47 -21.17
N LYS A 201 11.88 -2.71 -22.45
CA LYS A 201 11.32 -1.93 -23.57
C LYS A 201 9.81 -2.01 -23.62
N ALA A 202 9.22 -3.18 -23.39
CA ALA A 202 7.77 -3.34 -23.34
C ALA A 202 7.16 -2.47 -22.23
N PHE A 203 7.73 -2.52 -21.03
CA PHE A 203 7.33 -1.67 -19.91
C PHE A 203 7.47 -0.17 -20.18
N GLU A 204 8.63 0.27 -20.68
CA GLU A 204 8.87 1.69 -20.98
C GLU A 204 7.95 2.19 -22.10
N THR A 205 7.73 1.39 -23.13
CA THR A 205 6.82 1.73 -24.24
C THR A 205 5.37 1.82 -23.75
N LEU A 206 4.95 0.95 -22.84
CA LEU A 206 3.64 1.03 -22.18
C LEU A 206 3.50 2.35 -21.39
N LEU A 207 4.52 2.74 -20.62
CA LEU A 207 4.52 4.01 -19.90
C LEU A 207 4.57 5.24 -20.82
N ASP A 208 5.16 5.11 -22.01
CA ASP A 208 5.23 6.17 -23.02
C ASP A 208 3.92 6.40 -23.76
N LEU A 209 2.95 5.48 -23.64
CA LEU A 209 1.57 5.76 -24.05
C LEU A 209 0.96 6.90 -23.22
N LEU A 210 1.42 7.10 -21.98
CA LEU A 210 0.96 8.18 -21.12
C LEU A 210 1.80 9.45 -21.27
N PRO A 211 1.16 10.62 -21.52
CA PRO A 211 1.81 11.90 -21.46
C PRO A 211 2.48 12.12 -20.10
N LYS A 212 3.64 12.77 -20.12
CA LYS A 212 4.42 13.05 -18.90
C LYS A 212 3.59 13.76 -17.81
N TRP A 213 2.72 14.70 -18.19
CA TRP A 213 1.92 15.46 -17.21
C TRP A 213 0.99 14.59 -16.37
N MET A 214 0.46 13.47 -16.90
CA MET A 214 -0.38 12.54 -16.12
C MET A 214 0.45 11.81 -15.08
N LYS A 215 1.65 11.38 -15.47
CA LYS A 215 2.60 10.71 -14.57
C LYS A 215 3.07 11.66 -13.48
N ASP A 216 3.35 12.91 -13.84
CA ASP A 216 3.74 13.97 -12.89
C ASP A 216 2.59 14.33 -11.92
N ASP A 217 1.33 14.32 -12.37
CA ASP A 217 0.15 14.56 -11.52
C ASP A 217 -0.05 13.43 -10.51
N ALA A 218 0.04 12.17 -10.95
CA ALA A 218 -0.01 11.00 -10.07
C ALA A 218 1.09 11.04 -8.99
N LEU A 219 2.32 11.41 -9.36
CA LEU A 219 3.42 11.61 -8.41
C LEU A 219 3.13 12.74 -7.41
N LYS A 220 2.52 13.83 -7.87
CA LYS A 220 2.18 14.96 -7.01
C LYS A 220 1.12 14.54 -5.97
N GLN A 221 0.07 13.84 -6.40
CA GLN A 221 -0.96 13.33 -5.47
C GLN A 221 -0.37 12.35 -4.45
N PHE A 222 0.53 11.48 -4.90
CA PHE A 222 1.26 10.57 -4.02
C PHE A 222 2.10 11.31 -2.98
N GLN A 223 2.79 12.39 -3.36
CA GLN A 223 3.54 13.24 -2.45
C GLN A 223 2.65 13.98 -1.45
N GLU A 224 1.49 14.48 -1.88
CA GLU A 224 0.52 15.15 -0.99
C GLU A 224 -0.04 14.17 0.05
N CYS A 225 -0.38 12.94 -0.37
CA CYS A 225 -0.77 11.86 0.55
C CYS A 225 0.35 11.49 1.53
N TYR A 226 1.58 11.32 1.03
CA TYR A 226 2.75 11.03 1.86
C TYR A 226 3.02 12.13 2.90
N GLN A 227 2.87 13.39 2.51
CA GLN A 227 3.02 14.52 3.42
C GLN A 227 1.94 14.51 4.51
N ALA A 228 0.68 14.31 4.14
CA ALA A 228 -0.42 14.23 5.11
C ALA A 228 -0.22 13.10 6.12
N TRP A 229 0.23 11.94 5.66
CA TRP A 229 0.57 10.81 6.53
C TRP A 229 1.76 11.14 7.45
N SER A 230 2.82 11.75 6.91
CA SER A 230 4.00 12.14 7.69
C SER A 230 3.66 13.16 8.77
N GLU A 231 2.78 14.13 8.46
CA GLU A 231 2.27 15.09 9.45
C GLU A 231 1.49 14.40 10.58
N ARG A 232 0.68 13.39 10.24
CA ARG A 232 -0.03 12.57 11.23
C ARG A 232 0.96 11.85 12.15
N PHE A 233 2.00 11.23 11.59
CA PHE A 233 3.09 10.60 12.36
C PHE A 233 3.74 11.57 13.34
N PHE A 234 4.24 12.72 12.84
CA PHE A 234 4.95 13.68 13.68
C PHE A 234 4.05 14.30 14.75
N THR A 235 2.75 14.46 14.47
CA THR A 235 1.77 14.92 15.46
C THR A 235 1.60 13.91 16.59
N GLY A 236 1.48 12.61 16.28
CA GLY A 236 1.40 11.56 17.29
C GLY A 236 2.67 11.48 18.15
N ILE A 237 3.85 11.48 17.54
CA ILE A 237 5.12 11.47 18.28
C ILE A 237 5.29 12.72 19.15
N ALA A 238 4.92 13.90 18.64
CA ALA A 238 4.99 15.13 19.41
C ALA A 238 4.12 15.08 20.66
N TYR A 239 2.90 14.54 20.55
CA TYR A 239 1.99 14.36 21.68
C TYR A 239 2.60 13.44 22.75
N PHE A 240 3.03 12.24 22.38
CA PHE A 240 3.60 11.31 23.37
C PHE A 240 4.86 11.86 24.04
N HIS A 241 5.66 12.59 23.27
CA HIS A 241 6.83 13.25 23.82
C HIS A 241 6.48 14.37 24.81
N GLU A 242 5.45 15.17 24.54
CA GLU A 242 4.97 16.19 25.47
C GLU A 242 4.47 15.58 26.79
N GLN A 243 3.67 14.51 26.70
CA GLN A 243 3.21 13.76 27.88
C GLN A 243 4.38 13.18 28.67
N TYR A 244 5.37 12.61 27.97
CA TYR A 244 6.58 12.09 28.57
C TYR A 244 7.37 13.18 29.31
N LEU A 245 7.60 14.34 28.69
CA LEU A 245 8.31 15.45 29.34
C LEU A 245 7.60 15.96 30.58
N GLN A 246 6.26 16.04 30.55
CA GLN A 246 5.47 16.43 31.71
C GLN A 246 5.74 15.49 32.89
N LYS A 247 5.71 14.18 32.66
CA LYS A 247 5.94 13.16 33.70
C LYS A 247 7.39 13.03 34.12
N LEU A 248 8.33 13.24 33.20
CA LEU A 248 9.76 13.30 33.49
C LEU A 248 10.08 14.48 34.43
N ASN A 249 9.49 15.65 34.16
CA ASN A 249 9.64 16.83 35.01
C ASN A 249 9.01 16.63 36.39
N GLU A 250 7.88 15.93 36.48
CA GLU A 250 7.25 15.53 37.75
C GLU A 250 8.19 14.63 38.57
N ALA A 251 8.73 13.57 37.95
CA ALA A 251 9.69 12.66 38.59
C ALA A 251 10.96 13.39 39.05
N ASN A 252 11.52 14.26 38.20
CA ASN A 252 12.69 15.07 38.54
C ASN A 252 12.42 16.08 39.66
N SER A 253 11.22 16.66 39.73
CA SER A 253 10.81 17.53 40.84
C SER A 253 10.80 16.76 42.17
N ILE A 254 10.29 15.52 42.15
CA ILE A 254 10.30 14.64 43.33
C ILE A 254 11.75 14.31 43.75
N LEU A 255 12.63 13.98 42.79
CA LEU A 255 14.05 13.71 43.09
C LEU A 255 14.77 14.93 43.67
N LYS A 256 14.46 16.14 43.19
CA LYS A 256 14.99 17.39 43.78
C LYS A 256 14.56 17.54 45.24
N GLU A 257 13.31 17.24 45.55
CA GLU A 257 12.79 17.33 46.90
C GLU A 257 13.38 16.26 47.83
N VAL A 258 13.54 15.01 47.35
CA VAL A 258 14.25 13.96 48.09
C VAL A 258 15.69 14.38 48.40
N ASN A 259 16.39 14.95 47.42
CA ASN A 259 17.74 15.48 47.61
C ASN A 259 17.77 16.63 48.63
N ARG A 260 16.77 17.53 48.63
CA ARG A 260 16.65 18.61 49.61
C ARG A 260 16.48 18.07 51.04
N ILE A 261 15.54 17.15 51.25
CA ILE A 261 15.32 16.52 52.57
C ILE A 261 16.58 15.77 53.02
N THR A 262 17.25 15.06 52.10
CA THR A 262 18.50 14.36 52.39
C THR A 262 19.62 15.33 52.80
N ASP A 263 19.75 16.46 52.12
CA ASP A 263 20.69 17.53 52.49
C ASP A 263 20.39 18.09 53.89
N GLU A 264 19.12 18.35 54.23
CA GLU A 264 18.69 18.82 55.56
C GLU A 264 19.03 17.82 56.67
N ILE A 265 18.75 16.53 56.46
CA ILE A 265 19.09 15.45 57.40
C ILE A 265 20.61 15.39 57.61
N ASN A 266 21.40 15.45 56.53
CA ASN A 266 22.85 15.44 56.58
C ASN A 266 23.41 16.66 57.33
N GLU A 267 22.89 17.86 57.08
CA GLU A 267 23.31 19.08 57.78
C GLU A 267 23.02 19.02 59.29
N LYS A 268 21.83 18.54 59.67
CA LYS A 268 21.48 18.36 61.08
C LYS A 268 22.37 17.30 61.74
N ALA A 269 22.64 16.18 61.05
CA ALA A 269 23.54 15.13 61.53
C ALA A 269 24.99 15.64 61.71
N ASP A 270 25.48 16.48 60.80
CA ASP A 270 26.78 17.13 60.90
C ASP A 270 26.85 18.12 62.07
N ARG A 271 25.80 18.92 62.28
CA ARG A 271 25.67 19.82 63.44
C ARG A 271 25.71 19.04 64.75
N PHE A 272 24.96 17.95 64.84
CA PHE A 272 24.95 17.05 66.00
C PHE A 272 26.34 16.44 66.27
N ASN A 273 26.97 15.87 65.24
CA ASN A 273 28.31 15.29 65.35
C ASN A 273 29.36 16.30 65.82
N LYS A 274 29.27 17.56 65.38
CA LYS A 274 30.13 18.65 65.84
C LYS A 274 29.87 18.99 67.31
N ALA A 275 28.61 19.06 67.74
CA ALA A 275 28.23 19.32 69.14
C ALA A 275 28.67 18.19 70.08
N TYR A 276 28.45 16.93 69.68
CA TYR A 276 28.88 15.74 70.43
C TYR A 276 30.40 15.71 70.62
N LYS A 277 31.17 15.97 69.56
CA LYS A 277 32.65 16.04 69.64
C LYS A 277 33.12 17.14 70.61
N LYS A 278 32.46 18.31 70.63
CA LYS A 278 32.77 19.38 71.59
C LYS A 278 32.44 18.98 73.03
N ALA A 279 31.30 18.33 73.27
CA ALA A 279 30.89 17.86 74.59
C ALA A 279 31.77 16.71 75.13
N SER A 280 32.16 15.78 74.27
CA SER A 280 33.09 14.68 74.59
C SER A 280 34.51 15.20 74.89
N ALA A 281 34.97 16.24 74.18
CA ALA A 281 36.26 16.88 74.48
C ALA A 281 36.26 17.62 75.84
N ALA A 282 35.09 18.05 76.34
CA ALA A 282 34.94 18.71 77.63
C ALA A 282 34.85 17.74 78.84
N LYS A 283 34.53 16.46 78.62
CA LYS A 283 34.47 15.41 79.66
C LYS A 283 35.58 14.37 79.43
N ARG A 284 36.70 14.48 80.16
CA ARG A 284 37.72 13.42 80.22
C ARG A 284 37.14 12.19 80.95
N GLY A 285 36.54 11.27 80.22
CA GLY A 285 36.04 10.01 80.78
C GLY A 285 35.36 9.14 79.72
N THR A 286 35.84 7.90 79.61
CA THR A 286 35.40 6.85 78.67
C THR A 286 33.88 6.73 78.59
N THR A 287 33.30 7.21 77.49
CA THR A 287 31.93 6.89 77.09
C THR A 287 31.97 6.36 75.67
N LYS A 288 31.41 5.15 75.47
CA LYS A 288 31.33 4.46 74.18
C LYS A 288 30.71 5.40 73.14
N LYS A 289 31.36 5.53 71.97
CA LYS A 289 30.78 6.14 70.77
C LYS A 289 29.41 5.50 70.48
N PRO A 290 28.30 6.26 70.41
CA PRO A 290 27.13 5.81 69.70
C PRO A 290 27.51 5.68 68.22
N SER A 291 27.31 4.50 67.66
CA SER A 291 27.50 4.23 66.25
C SER A 291 26.34 4.85 65.46
N ILE A 292 26.49 6.13 65.07
CA ILE A 292 25.64 6.77 64.05
C ILE A 292 25.85 6.12 62.67
N ASN A 293 26.75 5.15 62.53
CA ASN A 293 26.81 4.31 61.33
C ASN A 293 25.55 3.44 61.15
N ALA A 294 24.66 3.30 62.16
CA ALA A 294 23.37 2.65 61.97
C ALA A 294 22.32 3.57 61.29
N LEU A 295 22.63 4.85 61.09
CA LEU A 295 21.69 5.88 60.63
C LEU A 295 22.11 6.57 59.33
N LEU A 296 23.26 6.21 58.78
CA LEU A 296 23.56 6.56 57.39
C LEU A 296 22.83 5.57 56.50
N LEU A 297 21.60 5.96 56.20
CA LEU A 297 20.92 5.68 54.94
C LEU A 297 21.97 5.55 53.83
N ASP A 298 22.13 4.36 53.30
CA ASP A 298 22.58 4.20 51.93
C ASP A 298 21.31 4.40 51.10
N PRO A 299 21.01 5.60 50.55
CA PRO A 299 20.09 5.63 49.42
C PRO A 299 20.73 4.68 48.42
N MET A 300 20.02 3.60 48.06
CA MET A 300 20.59 2.54 47.23
C MET A 300 21.37 3.19 46.09
N GLN A 301 22.67 2.85 45.99
CA GLN A 301 23.43 3.15 44.79
C GLN A 301 22.69 2.51 43.63
N THR A 302 21.91 3.30 42.90
CA THR A 302 21.51 2.96 41.54
C THR A 302 22.82 2.90 40.76
N LYS A 303 23.39 1.70 40.65
CA LYS A 303 24.38 1.43 39.61
C LYS A 303 23.75 1.90 38.31
N THR A 304 24.31 2.97 37.79
CA THR A 304 23.95 3.59 36.53
C THR A 304 24.42 2.65 35.43
N GLU A 305 23.65 1.59 35.20
CA GLU A 305 23.65 0.86 33.93
C GLU A 305 22.28 1.11 33.33
N LEU A 306 22.21 2.14 32.49
CA LEU A 306 21.06 2.44 31.63
C LEU A 306 20.98 1.35 30.55
N SER A 307 20.28 0.26 30.85
CA SER A 307 19.57 -0.61 29.89
C SER A 307 18.89 -1.76 30.63
N GLU A 308 17.69 -2.11 30.17
CA GLU A 308 16.76 -3.16 30.63
C GLU A 308 15.90 -2.78 31.86
N SER A 309 14.72 -2.22 31.56
CA SER A 309 13.64 -1.82 32.48
C SER A 309 13.96 -0.67 33.45
N LEU A 310 13.17 0.39 33.41
CA LEU A 310 13.18 1.45 34.42
C LEU A 310 12.95 0.81 35.79
N SER A 311 14.00 0.76 36.62
CA SER A 311 14.00 -0.02 37.86
C SER A 311 12.92 0.50 38.83
N LEU A 312 11.85 -0.27 39.02
CA LEU A 312 10.72 -0.04 39.95
C LEU A 312 11.09 -0.05 41.44
N LYS A 313 12.37 0.09 41.80
CA LYS A 313 12.80 0.00 43.20
C LYS A 313 12.42 1.27 43.96
N PRO A 314 11.87 1.15 45.19
CA PRO A 314 11.57 2.31 46.02
C PRO A 314 12.86 3.09 46.32
N ILE A 315 12.78 4.42 46.22
CA ILE A 315 13.92 5.32 46.54
C ILE A 315 14.32 5.19 48.02
N PHE A 316 13.38 4.76 48.88
CA PHE A 316 13.58 4.63 50.31
C PHE A 316 13.11 3.27 50.84
N SER A 317 13.96 2.58 51.61
CA SER A 317 13.63 1.27 52.23
C SER A 317 14.02 1.18 53.73
N GLY A 318 14.07 2.30 54.45
CA GLY A 318 14.53 2.33 55.84
C GLY A 318 13.50 1.79 56.86
N LYS A 319 13.95 0.99 57.84
CA LYS A 319 13.23 0.71 59.11
C LYS A 319 13.83 1.53 60.25
N LEU A 320 12.98 2.06 61.13
CA LEU A 320 13.34 2.81 62.34
C LEU A 320 14.14 1.94 63.33
N VAL A 321 15.29 2.42 63.79
CA VAL A 321 15.92 1.93 65.03
C VAL A 321 15.61 2.94 66.12
N SER A 322 14.54 2.69 66.87
CA SER A 322 13.94 3.61 67.85
C SER A 322 14.77 3.85 69.11
N SER A 323 15.88 3.14 69.34
CA SER A 323 16.53 3.10 70.65
C SER A 323 17.71 4.06 70.86
N ALA A 324 18.06 4.92 69.89
CA ALA A 324 19.31 5.71 69.93
C ALA A 324 19.15 7.24 70.08
N PHE A 325 17.93 7.79 70.05
CA PHE A 325 17.73 9.24 69.85
C PHE A 325 17.25 10.05 71.06
N ASN A 326 16.87 9.42 72.18
CA ASN A 326 16.31 10.13 73.34
C ASN A 326 17.22 11.21 73.96
N ASP A 327 18.52 11.23 73.64
CA ASP A 327 19.51 12.16 74.20
C ASP A 327 20.17 13.11 73.15
N SER A 328 19.62 13.17 71.92
CA SER A 328 20.34 13.70 70.75
C SER A 328 19.91 15.10 70.26
N GLY A 329 18.90 15.73 70.88
CA GLY A 329 18.38 17.02 70.40
C GLY A 329 17.56 16.95 69.10
N TYR A 330 17.32 15.75 68.58
CA TYR A 330 16.20 15.47 67.69
C TYR A 330 14.99 15.11 68.55
N THR A 331 13.85 15.76 68.36
CA THR A 331 12.59 15.21 68.85
C THR A 331 12.25 14.00 67.97
N PRO A 332 11.83 12.85 68.55
CA PRO A 332 11.35 11.70 67.79
C PRO A 332 10.39 12.10 66.66
N ASP A 333 9.51 13.06 66.94
CA ASP A 333 8.51 13.60 66.02
C ASP A 333 9.11 14.20 64.72
N GLU A 334 10.26 14.89 64.78
CA GLU A 334 10.86 15.52 63.58
C GLU A 334 11.46 14.51 62.60
N LEU A 335 12.09 13.45 63.11
CA LEU A 335 12.69 12.41 62.26
C LEU A 335 11.58 11.56 61.62
N ASP A 336 10.52 11.31 62.37
CA ASP A 336 9.32 10.62 61.87
C ASP A 336 8.64 11.42 60.77
N ILE A 337 8.60 12.76 60.86
CA ILE A 337 8.11 13.64 59.79
C ILE A 337 8.96 13.48 58.50
N TYR A 338 10.30 13.51 58.61
CA TYR A 338 11.15 13.35 57.43
C TYR A 338 11.03 11.96 56.81
N ILE A 339 10.94 10.91 57.63
CA ILE A 339 10.74 9.53 57.15
C ILE A 339 9.39 9.42 56.42
N TYR A 340 8.32 9.97 56.99
CA TYR A 340 7.01 10.00 56.38
C TYR A 340 7.03 10.75 55.02
N GLN A 341 7.65 11.92 54.97
CA GLN A 341 7.81 12.69 53.74
C GLN A 341 8.59 11.92 52.66
N LEU A 342 9.69 11.26 53.03
CA LEU A 342 10.47 10.44 52.09
C LEU A 342 9.69 9.21 51.59
N GLN A 343 8.88 8.57 52.44
CA GLN A 343 8.00 7.47 52.03
C GLN A 343 6.90 7.94 51.06
N GLU A 344 6.29 9.10 51.33
CA GLU A 344 5.29 9.71 50.44
C GLU A 344 5.90 10.08 49.08
N LEU A 345 7.08 10.71 49.07
CA LEU A 345 7.80 11.04 47.84
C LEU A 345 8.24 9.79 47.08
N SER A 346 8.70 8.74 47.78
CA SER A 346 9.04 7.47 47.13
C SER A 346 7.82 6.83 46.45
N THR A 347 6.64 6.93 47.06
CA THR A 347 5.38 6.42 46.48
C THR A 347 4.97 7.25 45.25
N LYS A 348 5.06 8.58 45.34
CA LYS A 348 4.79 9.48 44.20
C LYS A 348 5.76 9.26 43.05
N HIS A 349 7.06 9.05 43.34
CA HIS A 349 8.06 8.78 42.32
C HIS A 349 7.81 7.45 41.62
N ALA A 350 7.51 6.38 42.37
CA ALA A 350 7.17 5.09 41.79
C ALA A 350 5.96 5.21 40.84
N LYS A 351 4.92 5.94 41.27
CA LYS A 351 3.76 6.23 40.42
C LYS A 351 4.14 6.99 39.15
N ALA A 352 4.96 8.04 39.26
CA ALA A 352 5.41 8.82 38.11
C ALA A 352 6.25 7.98 37.12
N LEU A 353 7.08 7.05 37.61
CA LEU A 353 7.81 6.11 36.76
C LEU A 353 6.87 5.14 36.04
N THR A 354 5.87 4.58 36.73
CA THR A 354 4.88 3.70 36.10
C THR A 354 4.08 4.44 35.02
N GLU A 355 3.73 5.70 35.25
CA GLU A 355 3.06 6.53 34.25
C GLU A 355 3.98 6.86 33.06
N LEU A 356 5.31 7.02 33.28
CA LEU A 356 6.29 7.16 32.20
C LEU A 356 6.39 5.91 31.34
N ASP A 357 6.47 4.73 31.97
CA ASP A 357 6.48 3.45 31.27
C ASP A 357 5.20 3.26 30.41
N ASP A 358 4.02 3.57 30.95
CA ASP A 358 2.75 3.50 30.21
C ASP A 358 2.70 4.43 29.00
N ILE A 359 3.29 5.64 29.10
CA ILE A 359 3.42 6.55 27.95
C ILE A 359 4.34 5.97 26.88
N MET A 360 5.47 5.37 27.28
CA MET A 360 6.40 4.73 26.35
C MET A 360 5.76 3.52 25.65
N ASP A 361 5.04 2.68 26.39
CA ASP A 361 4.31 1.53 25.85
C ASP A 361 3.24 1.97 24.84
N LYS A 362 2.49 3.05 25.14
CA LYS A 362 1.49 3.60 24.21
C LYS A 362 2.13 4.19 22.95
N ARG A 363 3.28 4.86 23.08
CA ARG A 363 4.07 5.32 21.92
C ARG A 363 4.50 4.15 21.05
N ASP A 364 4.95 3.05 21.65
CA ASP A 364 5.40 1.87 20.89
C ASP A 364 4.25 1.20 20.15
N ARG A 365 3.08 1.11 20.79
CA ARG A 365 1.85 0.69 20.11
C ARG A 365 1.48 1.63 18.97
N PHE A 366 1.66 2.94 19.12
CA PHE A 366 1.42 3.90 18.05
C PHE A 366 2.37 3.70 16.87
N LEU A 367 3.68 3.55 17.11
CA LEU A 367 4.69 3.29 16.08
C LEU A 367 4.39 2.00 15.31
N TYR A 368 3.94 0.97 16.01
CA TYR A 368 3.49 -0.27 15.39
C TYR A 368 2.21 -0.04 14.57
N ALA A 369 1.14 0.45 15.19
CA ALA A 369 -0.16 0.60 14.55
C ALA A 369 -0.13 1.49 13.30
N ILE A 370 0.67 2.56 13.27
CA ILE A 370 0.67 3.52 12.15
C ILE A 370 1.24 2.95 10.85
N THR A 371 1.95 1.83 10.93
CA THR A 371 2.58 1.18 9.76
C THR A 371 1.89 -0.08 9.29
N HIS A 372 0.89 -0.58 10.03
CA HIS A 372 0.26 -1.87 9.76
C HIS A 372 -1.24 -1.71 9.44
N ARG A 373 -1.69 -2.47 8.45
CA ARG A 373 -3.10 -2.55 8.02
C ARG A 373 -4.01 -2.98 9.17
N GLY A 374 -5.25 -2.48 9.17
CA GLY A 374 -6.28 -2.89 10.13
C GLY A 374 -6.15 -2.37 11.57
N TYR A 375 -5.04 -1.73 11.96
CA TYR A 375 -4.90 -1.20 13.33
C TYR A 375 -5.43 0.22 13.50
N PHE A 376 -5.59 0.99 12.44
CA PHE A 376 -6.07 2.36 12.54
C PHE A 376 -7.60 2.45 12.60
N THR A 377 -8.30 1.43 13.10
CA THR A 377 -9.77 1.48 13.27
C THR A 377 -10.22 2.41 14.37
N SER A 378 -11.40 3.02 14.24
CA SER A 378 -11.94 3.94 15.26
C SER A 378 -12.07 3.24 16.61
N ASP A 379 -12.54 1.98 16.67
CA ASP A 379 -12.58 1.22 17.93
C ASP A 379 -11.17 1.04 18.51
N TYR A 380 -10.20 0.59 17.70
CA TYR A 380 -8.83 0.41 18.18
C TYR A 380 -8.22 1.72 18.66
N ILE A 381 -8.39 2.81 17.90
CA ILE A 381 -7.87 4.13 18.25
C ILE A 381 -8.53 4.65 19.52
N GLN A 382 -9.86 4.54 19.63
CA GLN A 382 -10.61 5.01 20.80
C GLN A 382 -10.29 4.23 22.07
N LYS A 383 -10.05 2.92 21.93
CA LYS A 383 -9.70 2.02 23.03
C LYS A 383 -8.25 2.13 23.47
N THR A 384 -7.34 2.40 22.54
CA THR A 384 -5.89 2.31 22.77
C THR A 384 -5.25 3.67 23.05
N PHE A 385 -5.71 4.73 22.39
CA PHE A 385 -5.06 6.04 22.42
C PHE A 385 -5.92 7.10 23.13
N PRO A 386 -5.29 8.16 23.68
CA PRO A 386 -6.01 9.27 24.31
C PRO A 386 -6.90 10.06 23.34
N ILE A 387 -7.98 10.65 23.88
CA ILE A 387 -9.02 11.35 23.11
C ILE A 387 -8.48 12.54 22.31
N GLU A 388 -7.40 13.17 22.77
CA GLU A 388 -6.75 14.28 22.08
C GLU A 388 -6.15 13.87 20.75
N LEU A 389 -5.78 12.60 20.58
CA LEU A 389 -5.21 12.07 19.35
C LEU A 389 -6.26 11.55 18.36
N HIS A 390 -7.47 11.19 18.81
CA HIS A 390 -8.47 10.50 17.98
C HIS A 390 -8.74 11.24 16.67
N LYS A 391 -9.02 12.54 16.74
CA LYS A 391 -9.30 13.36 15.54
C LYS A 391 -8.13 13.39 14.56
N CYS A 392 -6.89 13.42 15.07
CA CYS A 392 -5.70 13.43 14.22
C CYS A 392 -5.48 12.07 13.56
N LEU A 393 -5.66 10.99 14.31
CA LEU A 393 -5.37 9.63 13.84
C LEU A 393 -6.44 9.08 12.90
N ILE A 394 -7.70 9.45 13.09
CA ILE A 394 -8.85 9.02 12.27
C ILE A 394 -9.01 9.88 11.01
N LYS A 395 -8.35 11.03 10.92
CA LYS A 395 -8.48 11.91 9.75
C LYS A 395 -8.01 11.16 8.50
N PRO A 396 -8.87 10.88 7.51
CA PRO A 396 -8.48 10.12 6.33
C PRO A 396 -7.41 10.85 5.53
N LEU A 397 -6.56 10.09 4.86
CA LEU A 397 -5.63 10.63 3.88
C LEU A 397 -6.41 11.21 2.68
N PRO A 398 -5.86 12.21 1.99
CA PRO A 398 -6.49 12.82 0.82
C PRO A 398 -6.37 11.93 -0.43
N ILE A 399 -6.79 10.67 -0.33
CA ILE A 399 -6.74 9.69 -1.42
C ILE A 399 -7.92 9.98 -2.35
N THR A 400 -7.64 10.50 -3.54
CA THR A 400 -8.63 10.78 -4.58
C THR A 400 -8.93 9.55 -5.43
N ASP A 401 -7.88 8.83 -5.81
CA ASP A 401 -7.95 7.60 -6.61
C ASP A 401 -6.90 6.60 -6.08
N PRO A 402 -7.32 5.50 -5.43
CA PRO A 402 -6.38 4.51 -4.90
C PRO A 402 -5.64 3.73 -6.01
N TYR A 403 -6.21 3.60 -7.21
CA TYR A 403 -5.55 2.97 -8.35
C TYR A 403 -4.39 3.85 -8.86
N GLU A 404 -4.62 5.18 -8.91
CA GLU A 404 -3.58 6.17 -9.22
C GLU A 404 -2.42 6.10 -8.24
N MET A 405 -2.71 5.98 -6.94
CA MET A 405 -1.67 5.90 -5.91
C MET A 405 -0.82 4.63 -6.05
N CYS A 406 -1.42 3.50 -6.45
CA CYS A 406 -0.70 2.25 -6.73
C CYS A 406 0.23 2.40 -7.95
N PHE A 407 -0.24 3.04 -9.02
CA PHE A 407 0.63 3.39 -10.15
C PHE A 407 1.76 4.34 -9.72
N ALA A 408 1.45 5.37 -8.94
CA ALA A 408 2.41 6.37 -8.51
C ALA A 408 3.51 5.78 -7.63
N LEU A 409 3.21 4.76 -6.80
CA LEU A 409 4.22 4.00 -6.06
C LEU A 409 5.21 3.32 -7.01
N LEU A 410 4.71 2.56 -7.98
CA LEU A 410 5.55 1.87 -8.97
C LEU A 410 6.41 2.89 -9.72
N TYR A 411 5.78 3.92 -10.29
CA TYR A 411 6.48 4.95 -11.06
C TYR A 411 7.48 5.74 -10.23
N SER A 412 7.22 5.98 -8.94
CA SER A 412 8.17 6.61 -8.01
C SER A 412 9.47 5.82 -7.88
N ILE A 413 9.40 4.49 -7.88
CA ILE A 413 10.58 3.62 -7.83
C ILE A 413 11.38 3.77 -9.13
N GLU A 414 10.70 3.76 -10.28
CA GLU A 414 11.32 3.84 -11.60
C GLU A 414 12.09 5.15 -11.83
N ILE A 415 11.57 6.27 -11.32
CA ILE A 415 12.25 7.57 -11.40
C ILE A 415 13.32 7.76 -10.31
N GLY A 416 13.53 6.75 -9.45
CA GLY A 416 14.52 6.78 -8.38
C GLY A 416 14.15 7.66 -7.18
N SER A 417 12.87 7.93 -6.94
CA SER A 417 12.39 8.70 -5.78
C SER A 417 12.83 8.07 -4.46
N ASP A 418 13.07 8.91 -3.43
CA ASP A 418 13.46 8.45 -2.09
C ASP A 418 12.29 7.89 -1.27
N ILE A 419 11.05 8.32 -1.54
CA ILE A 419 9.87 7.97 -0.72
C ILE A 419 9.66 6.45 -0.60
N PRO A 420 9.68 5.65 -1.69
CA PRO A 420 9.51 4.20 -1.58
C PRO A 420 10.62 3.50 -0.78
N TRP A 421 11.77 4.15 -0.56
CA TRP A 421 12.87 3.59 0.24
C TRP A 421 12.78 3.99 1.71
N LEU A 422 11.84 4.87 2.07
CA LEU A 422 11.42 5.15 3.44
C LEU A 422 10.33 4.15 3.84
N TYR A 423 10.71 2.88 3.90
CA TYR A 423 9.82 1.72 3.98
C TYR A 423 8.67 1.93 4.98
N GLY A 424 8.96 2.15 6.26
CA GLY A 424 7.91 2.24 7.28
C GLY A 424 6.90 3.34 7.01
N SER A 425 7.38 4.51 6.60
CA SER A 425 6.48 5.61 6.28
C SER A 425 5.68 5.41 5.00
N CYS A 426 6.31 4.86 3.96
CA CYS A 426 5.63 4.64 2.69
C CYS A 426 4.67 3.44 2.76
N ILE A 427 5.05 2.34 3.42
CA ILE A 427 4.18 1.18 3.67
C ILE A 427 3.00 1.57 4.54
N GLY A 428 3.22 2.38 5.59
CA GLY A 428 2.13 2.87 6.44
C GLY A 428 1.12 3.73 5.66
N MET A 429 1.59 4.60 4.76
CA MET A 429 0.71 5.36 3.87
C MET A 429 -0.01 4.47 2.86
N MET A 430 0.71 3.55 2.23
CA MET A 430 0.14 2.64 1.23
C MET A 430 -0.84 1.63 1.83
N SER A 431 -0.70 1.29 3.11
CA SER A 431 -1.67 0.46 3.82
C SER A 431 -3.07 1.08 3.79
N GLU A 432 -3.19 2.40 3.99
CA GLU A 432 -4.47 3.12 3.89
C GLU A 432 -4.95 3.27 2.44
N VAL A 433 -4.02 3.38 1.48
CA VAL A 433 -4.34 3.38 0.04
C VAL A 433 -4.96 2.05 -0.36
N VAL A 434 -4.34 0.94 0.05
CA VAL A 434 -4.83 -0.42 -0.24
C VAL A 434 -6.17 -0.67 0.46
N ASP A 435 -6.35 -0.21 1.71
CA ASP A 435 -7.64 -0.28 2.41
C ASP A 435 -8.76 0.53 1.72
N SER A 436 -8.40 1.42 0.78
CA SER A 436 -9.34 2.20 -0.04
C SER A 436 -9.65 1.54 -1.40
N LEU A 437 -8.90 0.50 -1.79
CA LEU A 437 -9.23 -0.33 -2.95
C LEU A 437 -10.49 -1.17 -2.69
N PRO A 438 -11.21 -1.60 -3.73
CA PRO A 438 -12.42 -2.39 -3.56
C PRO A 438 -12.23 -3.71 -2.82
N TRP A 439 -11.12 -4.41 -3.06
CA TRP A 439 -10.72 -5.64 -2.37
C TRP A 439 -9.90 -5.39 -1.09
N GLY A 440 -9.71 -4.13 -0.69
CA GLY A 440 -8.84 -3.79 0.43
C GLY A 440 -9.24 -4.44 1.75
N LEU A 441 -10.53 -4.59 2.05
CA LEU A 441 -10.97 -5.08 3.37
C LEU A 441 -11.38 -6.56 3.37
N SER A 442 -11.75 -7.09 2.22
CA SER A 442 -12.15 -8.49 2.04
C SER A 442 -12.12 -8.86 0.57
N ASP A 443 -11.76 -10.11 0.30
CA ASP A 443 -11.89 -10.70 -1.03
C ASP A 443 -13.35 -11.07 -1.29
N TYR A 444 -13.79 -10.90 -2.53
CA TYR A 444 -15.05 -11.47 -2.97
C TYR A 444 -14.92 -13.00 -3.05
N SER A 445 -15.97 -13.71 -2.63
CA SER A 445 -16.10 -15.16 -2.73
C SER A 445 -17.43 -15.46 -3.40
N GLU A 446 -17.41 -16.08 -4.57
CA GLU A 446 -18.62 -16.48 -5.31
C GLU A 446 -19.54 -17.38 -4.45
N MET A 447 -18.95 -18.13 -3.51
CA MET A 447 -19.68 -19.01 -2.59
C MET A 447 -20.46 -18.25 -1.51
N ASP A 448 -20.07 -16.99 -1.25
CA ASP A 448 -20.70 -16.09 -0.28
C ASP A 448 -21.60 -15.04 -0.96
N ASP A 449 -21.81 -15.15 -2.28
CA ASP A 449 -22.68 -14.25 -3.03
C ASP A 449 -24.15 -14.42 -2.59
N PRO A 450 -24.82 -13.35 -2.12
CA PRO A 450 -26.23 -13.40 -1.73
C PRO A 450 -27.18 -13.82 -2.86
N TYR A 451 -26.73 -13.82 -4.12
CA TYR A 451 -27.45 -14.37 -5.26
C TYR A 451 -27.84 -15.84 -5.06
N TRP A 452 -26.99 -16.62 -4.39
CA TRP A 452 -27.25 -18.03 -4.07
C TRP A 452 -28.10 -18.22 -2.82
N GLU A 453 -28.40 -17.14 -2.08
CA GLU A 453 -29.31 -17.13 -0.94
C GLU A 453 -30.73 -16.75 -1.37
N ASP A 454 -31.75 -17.47 -0.89
CA ASP A 454 -33.17 -17.14 -1.11
C ASP A 454 -33.59 -15.91 -0.27
N VAL A 455 -33.00 -14.74 -0.53
CA VAL A 455 -33.32 -13.48 0.17
C VAL A 455 -34.39 -12.71 -0.61
N PRO A 456 -35.56 -12.39 0.00
CA PRO A 456 -36.59 -11.61 -0.67
C PRO A 456 -36.12 -10.16 -0.93
N PRO A 457 -36.50 -9.54 -2.06
CA PRO A 457 -36.03 -8.21 -2.44
C PRO A 457 -36.49 -7.15 -1.43
N ILE A 458 -35.53 -6.41 -0.88
CA ILE A 458 -35.78 -5.28 0.01
C ILE A 458 -36.06 -4.04 -0.87
N VAL A 459 -37.23 -3.44 -0.69
CA VAL A 459 -37.62 -2.21 -1.42
C VAL A 459 -36.84 -1.03 -0.84
N SER A 460 -35.72 -0.68 -1.49
CA SER A 460 -34.90 0.47 -1.14
C SER A 460 -35.34 1.74 -1.89
N LYS A 461 -35.22 2.90 -1.24
CA LYS A 461 -35.41 4.21 -1.88
C LYS A 461 -34.18 4.51 -2.74
N SER A 462 -34.40 5.07 -3.93
CA SER A 462 -33.35 5.65 -4.77
C SER A 462 -32.53 6.65 -3.94
N PRO A 463 -31.22 6.44 -3.78
CA PRO A 463 -30.44 7.34 -2.95
C PRO A 463 -29.95 8.55 -3.75
N ASP A 464 -29.84 9.69 -3.08
CA ASP A 464 -29.08 10.84 -3.56
C ASP A 464 -27.60 10.55 -3.31
N PHE A 465 -26.73 10.59 -4.33
CA PHE A 465 -25.33 10.17 -4.15
C PHE A 465 -24.28 11.14 -4.72
N PRO A 466 -23.44 11.74 -3.84
CA PRO A 466 -22.11 12.25 -4.13
C PRO A 466 -20.97 11.34 -3.60
N ASP A 467 -19.77 11.47 -4.19
CA ASP A 467 -18.45 10.86 -3.88
C ASP A 467 -18.38 9.33 -3.60
N TRP A 468 -17.98 8.55 -4.61
CA TRP A 468 -18.00 7.08 -4.64
C TRP A 468 -16.97 6.39 -3.74
N TYR A 469 -15.83 7.03 -3.52
CA TYR A 469 -14.71 6.46 -2.76
C TYR A 469 -14.67 6.94 -1.31
N LYS A 470 -15.60 7.81 -0.94
CA LYS A 470 -15.74 8.28 0.43
C LYS A 470 -16.39 7.21 1.31
N ARG A 471 -15.74 6.89 2.42
CA ARG A 471 -16.15 5.86 3.37
C ARG A 471 -17.26 6.37 4.30
N ASP A 472 -18.48 6.45 3.77
CA ASP A 472 -19.64 7.03 4.48
C ASP A 472 -20.67 5.98 4.96
N TYR A 473 -20.50 4.69 4.64
CA TYR A 473 -21.56 3.67 4.77
C TYR A 473 -21.14 2.47 5.63
N GLY A 474 -21.72 2.30 6.82
CA GLY A 474 -21.50 1.12 7.69
C GLY A 474 -22.75 0.27 7.90
N TRP A 475 -22.59 -1.01 8.23
CA TRP A 475 -23.70 -1.90 8.61
C TRP A 475 -24.28 -1.46 9.97
N LYS A 476 -25.61 -1.57 10.16
CA LYS A 476 -26.23 -1.37 11.48
C LYS A 476 -25.79 -2.44 12.47
N GLY A 477 -24.83 -2.10 13.33
CA GLY A 477 -24.28 -2.99 14.35
C GLY A 477 -22.76 -3.10 14.30
N ASP A 478 -22.16 -2.69 13.18
CA ASP A 478 -20.70 -2.64 13.00
C ASP A 478 -20.14 -1.29 13.43
N ASP A 479 -18.83 -1.27 13.69
CA ASP A 479 -18.11 -0.08 14.13
C ASP A 479 -18.05 0.96 13.00
N GLU A 480 -17.93 2.24 13.34
CA GLU A 480 -17.86 3.37 12.40
C GLU A 480 -16.63 3.30 11.45
N TYR A 481 -15.72 2.33 11.64
CA TYR A 481 -14.58 2.05 10.78
C TYR A 481 -14.74 0.88 9.82
N ASP A 482 -15.83 0.13 9.95
CA ASP A 482 -16.30 -0.74 8.87
C ASP A 482 -17.06 0.03 7.81
N MET A 483 -17.04 1.37 7.88
CA MET A 483 -17.57 2.21 6.83
C MET A 483 -16.90 1.86 5.51
N ARG A 484 -17.70 1.32 4.60
CA ARG A 484 -17.39 1.06 3.22
C ARG A 484 -17.66 2.31 2.41
N ASN A 485 -16.89 2.49 1.36
CA ASN A 485 -17.31 3.37 0.27
C ASN A 485 -18.29 2.63 -0.65
N LEU A 486 -18.97 3.36 -1.56
CA LEU A 486 -19.98 2.74 -2.42
C LEU A 486 -19.37 1.70 -3.36
N ALA A 487 -18.12 1.90 -3.80
CA ALA A 487 -17.44 0.94 -4.67
C ALA A 487 -17.13 -0.39 -3.96
N GLN A 488 -16.70 -0.32 -2.70
CA GLN A 488 -16.46 -1.50 -1.84
C GLN A 488 -17.75 -2.28 -1.63
N ILE A 489 -18.87 -1.62 -1.31
CA ILE A 489 -20.16 -2.31 -1.12
C ILE A 489 -20.56 -3.05 -2.40
N VAL A 490 -20.41 -2.42 -3.57
CA VAL A 490 -20.76 -3.08 -4.84
C VAL A 490 -19.83 -4.26 -5.11
N TYR A 491 -18.51 -4.11 -4.92
CA TYR A 491 -17.56 -5.21 -5.12
C TYR A 491 -17.81 -6.38 -4.15
N GLU A 492 -17.95 -6.12 -2.85
CA GLU A 492 -18.24 -7.16 -1.85
C GLU A 492 -19.55 -7.92 -2.15
N THR A 493 -20.56 -7.21 -2.67
CA THR A 493 -21.88 -7.82 -2.94
C THR A 493 -21.92 -8.57 -4.27
N THR A 494 -21.11 -8.19 -5.25
CA THR A 494 -21.31 -8.63 -6.65
C THR A 494 -20.04 -9.10 -7.37
N GLY A 495 -18.87 -8.97 -6.74
CA GLY A 495 -17.56 -9.13 -7.38
C GLY A 495 -17.24 -8.07 -8.45
N CYS A 496 -18.17 -7.15 -8.74
CA CYS A 496 -18.06 -6.22 -9.85
C CYS A 496 -17.41 -4.90 -9.44
N LEU A 497 -16.39 -4.46 -10.19
CA LEU A 497 -15.82 -3.12 -10.05
C LEU A 497 -16.67 -2.10 -10.82
N MET A 498 -17.23 -1.11 -10.11
CA MET A 498 -18.00 -0.04 -10.75
C MET A 498 -17.12 0.81 -11.68
N PRO A 499 -17.63 1.25 -12.85
CA PRO A 499 -16.84 2.07 -13.80
C PRO A 499 -16.27 3.32 -13.14
N ARG A 500 -15.01 3.69 -13.40
CA ARG A 500 -14.36 4.77 -12.64
C ARG A 500 -14.83 6.15 -13.11
N ASN A 501 -15.06 6.29 -14.41
CA ASN A 501 -15.70 7.47 -14.99
C ASN A 501 -17.23 7.31 -15.04
N MET A 502 -17.86 7.63 -13.91
CA MET A 502 -19.32 7.57 -13.75
C MET A 502 -20.07 8.65 -14.56
N HIS A 503 -19.37 9.68 -15.04
CA HIS A 503 -19.94 10.83 -15.76
C HIS A 503 -19.92 10.69 -17.28
N ARG A 504 -19.45 9.55 -17.79
CA ARG A 504 -19.29 9.28 -19.23
C ARG A 504 -20.54 9.58 -20.06
N TYR A 505 -21.73 9.37 -19.49
CA TYR A 505 -23.00 9.61 -20.18
C TYR A 505 -23.67 10.92 -19.76
N ASP A 506 -23.07 11.77 -18.94
CA ASP A 506 -23.70 13.00 -18.43
C ASP A 506 -24.14 13.97 -19.53
N ALA A 507 -23.45 13.97 -20.66
CA ALA A 507 -23.86 14.72 -21.86
C ALA A 507 -25.26 14.33 -22.35
N GLU A 508 -25.71 13.10 -22.09
CA GLU A 508 -27.02 12.58 -22.44
C GLU A 508 -28.14 13.13 -21.55
N LEU A 509 -27.85 13.81 -20.43
CA LEU A 509 -28.87 14.51 -19.63
C LEU A 509 -29.75 15.42 -20.51
N LYS A 510 -29.13 16.11 -21.47
CA LYS A 510 -29.83 17.01 -22.40
C LYS A 510 -30.78 16.23 -23.32
N ASN A 511 -30.41 15.02 -23.73
CA ASN A 511 -31.22 14.18 -24.60
C ASN A 511 -32.31 13.45 -23.80
N LEU A 512 -32.01 12.97 -22.59
CA LEU A 512 -32.99 12.42 -21.65
C LEU A 512 -34.09 13.44 -21.31
N GLY A 513 -33.72 14.71 -21.17
CA GLY A 513 -34.69 15.81 -21.00
C GLY A 513 -35.67 15.96 -22.17
N LYS A 514 -35.26 15.66 -23.41
CA LYS A 514 -36.17 15.66 -24.58
C LYS A 514 -37.22 14.55 -24.51
N PHE A 515 -36.92 13.45 -23.82
CA PHE A 515 -37.87 12.36 -23.56
C PHE A 515 -38.76 12.63 -22.34
N GLY A 516 -38.70 13.82 -21.73
CA GLY A 516 -39.47 14.18 -20.54
C GLY A 516 -38.94 13.56 -19.24
N ILE A 517 -37.73 12.99 -19.27
CA ILE A 517 -37.10 12.37 -18.09
C ILE A 517 -36.49 13.50 -17.24
N LYS A 518 -36.99 13.63 -16.01
CA LYS A 518 -36.50 14.61 -15.03
C LYS A 518 -35.17 14.19 -14.44
N GLN A 519 -34.39 15.17 -13.96
CA GLN A 519 -32.99 15.02 -13.54
C GLN A 519 -32.75 13.88 -12.53
N ASN A 520 -33.62 13.71 -11.55
CA ASN A 520 -33.54 12.61 -10.57
C ASN A 520 -33.74 11.20 -11.18
N LYS A 521 -34.58 11.07 -12.21
CA LYS A 521 -34.76 9.81 -12.96
C LYS A 521 -33.69 9.64 -14.04
N ALA A 522 -33.16 10.74 -14.56
CA ALA A 522 -32.12 10.72 -15.57
C ALA A 522 -30.83 10.11 -15.02
N ILE A 523 -30.45 10.41 -13.78
CA ILE A 523 -29.25 9.85 -13.13
C ILE A 523 -29.28 8.32 -13.07
N ALA A 524 -30.40 7.72 -12.61
CA ALA A 524 -30.54 6.26 -12.60
C ALA A 524 -30.41 5.65 -14.02
N ILE A 525 -30.94 6.35 -15.03
CA ILE A 525 -30.83 5.92 -16.43
C ILE A 525 -29.39 6.08 -16.94
N LEU A 526 -28.67 7.13 -16.56
CA LEU A 526 -27.26 7.29 -16.89
C LEU A 526 -26.41 6.17 -16.30
N TYR A 527 -26.69 5.74 -15.07
CA TYR A 527 -26.02 4.60 -14.47
C TYR A 527 -26.38 3.27 -15.14
N CYS A 528 -27.63 3.06 -15.54
CA CYS A 528 -27.98 1.92 -16.39
C CYS A 528 -27.28 1.98 -17.75
N MET A 529 -27.19 3.16 -18.38
CA MET A 529 -26.45 3.36 -19.62
C MET A 529 -24.96 3.12 -19.43
N LEU A 530 -24.42 3.49 -18.28
CA LEU A 530 -23.05 3.25 -17.89
C LEU A 530 -22.78 1.75 -17.72
N ALA A 531 -23.57 1.06 -16.88
CA ALA A 531 -23.44 -0.38 -16.67
C ALA A 531 -23.63 -1.15 -17.99
N LEU A 532 -24.77 -0.97 -18.67
CA LEU A 532 -25.07 -1.68 -19.93
C LEU A 532 -24.14 -1.27 -21.08
N GLY A 533 -23.71 -0.01 -21.13
CA GLY A 533 -22.77 0.49 -22.14
C GLY A 533 -21.35 -0.02 -21.95
N ASN A 534 -20.95 -0.29 -20.70
CA ASN A 534 -19.68 -0.91 -20.36
C ASN A 534 -19.73 -2.44 -20.54
N SER A 535 -20.78 -3.13 -20.07
CA SER A 535 -21.01 -4.56 -20.35
C SER A 535 -21.12 -4.85 -21.85
N ARG A 536 -21.77 -3.97 -22.62
CA ARG A 536 -21.80 -4.07 -24.10
C ARG A 536 -20.40 -3.89 -24.70
N ARG A 537 -19.56 -3.04 -24.13
CA ARG A 537 -18.19 -2.82 -24.62
C ARG A 537 -17.33 -4.05 -24.39
N GLN A 538 -17.43 -4.67 -23.22
CA GLN A 538 -16.79 -5.96 -22.95
C GLN A 538 -17.28 -7.04 -23.92
N MET A 539 -18.61 -7.26 -24.01
CA MET A 539 -19.16 -8.23 -24.97
C MET A 539 -18.87 -7.91 -26.44
N SER A 540 -18.55 -6.65 -26.78
CA SER A 540 -18.28 -6.20 -28.14
C SER A 540 -16.79 -6.12 -28.48
N ALA A 541 -15.87 -6.28 -27.52
CA ALA A 541 -14.48 -6.58 -27.84
C ALA A 541 -14.39 -7.88 -28.68
N ALA A 542 -15.31 -8.82 -28.42
CA ALA A 542 -15.46 -10.09 -29.13
C ALA A 542 -16.35 -10.08 -30.40
N ASN A 543 -16.78 -8.91 -30.92
CA ASN A 543 -17.49 -8.83 -32.22
C ASN A 543 -16.61 -8.44 -33.41
N PHE A 544 -15.29 -8.53 -33.26
CA PHE A 544 -14.44 -8.81 -34.42
C PHE A 544 -14.41 -10.32 -34.63
N ASP A 545 -15.24 -10.76 -35.57
CA ASP A 545 -15.23 -12.10 -36.14
C ASP A 545 -13.77 -12.60 -36.31
N PRO A 546 -13.39 -13.77 -35.76
CA PRO A 546 -12.10 -14.39 -36.02
C PRO A 546 -11.79 -14.53 -37.53
N ASP A 547 -12.81 -14.57 -38.39
CA ASP A 547 -12.64 -14.55 -39.84
C ASP A 547 -12.29 -13.15 -40.41
N LEU A 548 -12.61 -12.04 -39.71
CA LEU A 548 -12.10 -10.70 -40.06
C LEU A 548 -10.61 -10.55 -39.70
N MET A 549 -10.14 -11.12 -38.59
CA MET A 549 -8.71 -11.15 -38.23
C MET A 549 -7.88 -11.95 -39.26
N LYS A 550 -8.45 -12.98 -39.88
CA LYS A 550 -7.88 -13.65 -41.07
C LYS A 550 -7.89 -12.81 -42.34
N MET A 551 -8.79 -11.84 -42.46
CA MET A 551 -8.82 -10.92 -43.60
C MET A 551 -7.76 -9.82 -43.50
N PHE A 552 -7.40 -9.37 -42.30
CA PHE A 552 -6.32 -8.39 -42.08
C PHE A 552 -4.93 -9.05 -42.13
N THR A 553 -4.75 -10.23 -41.52
CA THR A 553 -3.48 -10.98 -41.59
C THR A 553 -3.11 -11.50 -42.99
N ASN A 554 -4.06 -11.55 -43.93
CA ASN A 554 -3.79 -11.88 -45.34
C ASN A 554 -3.72 -10.66 -46.27
N LYS A 555 -3.98 -9.44 -45.78
CA LYS A 555 -3.81 -8.21 -46.57
C LYS A 555 -2.48 -7.53 -46.36
N ASP A 556 -1.86 -7.71 -45.20
CA ASP A 556 -0.61 -6.99 -44.85
C ASP A 556 0.66 -7.80 -45.12
N LYS A 557 0.60 -8.77 -46.05
CA LYS A 557 1.80 -9.39 -46.64
C LYS A 557 2.16 -8.85 -48.04
N SER A 558 1.55 -7.76 -48.49
CA SER A 558 1.93 -7.17 -49.78
C SER A 558 2.36 -5.71 -49.79
N ASP A 559 2.30 -4.96 -48.68
CA ASP A 559 2.64 -3.53 -48.76
C ASP A 559 3.31 -3.00 -47.48
N GLU A 560 4.52 -3.47 -47.20
CA GLU A 560 5.52 -2.66 -46.48
C GLU A 560 6.74 -2.48 -47.38
N GLU A 561 7.01 -1.24 -47.81
CA GLU A 561 8.35 -0.66 -47.70
C GLU A 561 8.38 0.84 -48.07
N SER A 562 8.73 1.64 -47.05
CA SER A 562 9.55 2.85 -47.11
C SER A 562 9.01 4.14 -47.76
N GLU A 563 8.81 5.15 -46.91
CA GLU A 563 8.81 6.56 -47.29
C GLU A 563 10.23 7.01 -47.67
N THR A 564 10.46 7.28 -48.96
CA THR A 564 11.40 8.32 -49.40
C THR A 564 10.79 9.11 -50.58
N THR A 565 11.07 10.40 -50.61
CA THR A 565 10.53 11.46 -51.50
C THR A 565 10.40 11.12 -53.01
N PRO A 566 9.48 11.78 -53.74
CA PRO A 566 8.79 11.19 -54.90
C PRO A 566 9.54 11.30 -56.23
N PRO A 567 9.65 10.22 -57.03
CA PRO A 567 9.99 10.31 -58.44
C PRO A 567 8.71 10.46 -59.28
N THR A 568 8.81 11.24 -60.35
CA THR A 568 7.77 11.57 -61.34
C THR A 568 7.14 10.39 -62.10
N ASP A 569 7.43 9.15 -61.74
CA ASP A 569 7.06 7.94 -62.48
C ASP A 569 5.74 7.29 -62.00
N TRP A 570 5.24 7.66 -60.81
CA TRP A 570 4.03 7.05 -60.25
C TRP A 570 2.75 7.41 -61.02
N LYS A 571 2.69 8.61 -61.63
CA LYS A 571 1.52 9.03 -62.42
C LYS A 571 1.41 8.23 -63.73
N THR A 572 2.54 7.89 -64.34
CA THR A 572 2.61 7.06 -65.55
C THR A 572 2.23 5.62 -65.25
N GLN A 573 2.69 5.08 -64.12
CA GLN A 573 2.33 3.73 -63.68
C GLN A 573 0.86 3.63 -63.27
N LYS A 574 0.31 4.63 -62.56
CA LYS A 574 -1.12 4.68 -62.22
C LYS A 574 -2.00 4.72 -63.47
N ALA A 575 -1.68 5.55 -64.46
CA ALA A 575 -2.42 5.60 -65.72
C ALA A 575 -2.35 4.27 -66.50
N THR A 576 -1.23 3.55 -66.40
CA THR A 576 -1.06 2.25 -67.04
C THR A 576 -1.87 1.16 -66.33
N LEU A 577 -1.89 1.16 -64.99
CA LEU A 577 -2.68 0.24 -64.18
C LEU A 577 -4.19 0.49 -64.34
N GLU A 578 -4.64 1.75 -64.38
CA GLU A 578 -6.04 2.10 -64.64
C GLU A 578 -6.51 1.61 -66.02
N LYS A 579 -5.63 1.69 -67.03
CA LYS A 579 -5.89 1.16 -68.38
C LYS A 579 -5.99 -0.37 -68.38
N GLN A 580 -5.13 -1.06 -67.63
CA GLN A 580 -5.18 -2.52 -67.48
C GLN A 580 -6.44 -2.98 -66.75
N ILE A 581 -6.85 -2.27 -65.68
CA ILE A 581 -8.10 -2.56 -64.97
C ILE A 581 -9.32 -2.37 -65.89
N SER A 582 -9.33 -1.33 -66.72
CA SER A 582 -10.40 -1.13 -67.71
C SER A 582 -10.44 -2.25 -68.76
N GLN A 583 -9.28 -2.69 -69.25
CA GLN A 583 -9.17 -3.81 -70.18
C GLN A 583 -9.65 -5.12 -69.55
N LEU A 584 -9.25 -5.41 -68.31
CA LEU A 584 -9.67 -6.62 -67.59
C LEU A 584 -11.17 -6.63 -67.32
N LYS A 585 -11.78 -5.50 -66.93
CA LYS A 585 -13.24 -5.40 -66.76
C LYS A 585 -13.99 -5.69 -68.07
N SER A 586 -13.47 -5.19 -69.21
CA SER A 586 -14.08 -5.47 -70.52
C SER A 586 -13.92 -6.94 -70.94
N ALA A 587 -12.79 -7.56 -70.62
CA ALA A 587 -12.54 -8.97 -70.91
C ALA A 587 -13.43 -9.88 -70.05
N LEU A 588 -13.63 -9.54 -68.78
CA LEU A 588 -14.48 -10.26 -67.84
C LEU A 588 -15.95 -10.21 -68.30
N TYR A 589 -16.45 -9.03 -68.69
CA TYR A 589 -17.79 -8.88 -69.26
C TYR A 589 -18.02 -9.73 -70.52
N ASN A 590 -17.03 -9.78 -71.42
CA ASN A 590 -17.12 -10.61 -72.63
C ASN A 590 -17.05 -12.11 -72.32
N ALA A 591 -16.26 -12.52 -71.33
CA ALA A 591 -16.16 -13.90 -70.88
C ALA A 591 -17.47 -14.37 -70.22
N GLU A 592 -18.10 -13.54 -69.38
CA GLU A 592 -19.42 -13.82 -68.79
C GLU A 592 -20.49 -13.97 -69.88
N LYS A 593 -20.51 -13.07 -70.86
CA LYS A 593 -21.46 -13.17 -71.98
C LYS A 593 -21.26 -14.46 -72.79
N SER A 594 -20.02 -14.84 -73.06
CA SER A 594 -19.71 -16.09 -73.76
C SER A 594 -20.07 -17.33 -72.94
N ALA A 595 -19.93 -17.28 -71.61
CA ALA A 595 -20.32 -18.35 -70.72
C ALA A 595 -21.85 -18.53 -70.69
N GLU A 596 -22.59 -17.42 -70.68
CA GLU A 596 -24.06 -17.42 -70.74
C GLU A 596 -24.57 -18.01 -72.06
N GLU A 597 -23.94 -17.66 -73.19
CA GLU A 597 -24.25 -18.22 -74.51
C GLU A 597 -23.92 -19.72 -74.60
N ALA A 598 -22.80 -20.15 -74.02
CA ALA A 598 -22.43 -21.56 -73.95
C ALA A 598 -23.43 -22.37 -73.09
N LYS A 599 -23.88 -21.80 -71.97
CA LYS A 599 -24.89 -22.41 -71.09
C LYS A 599 -26.22 -22.61 -71.82
N LYS A 600 -26.68 -21.59 -72.57
CA LYS A 600 -27.89 -21.72 -73.41
C LYS A 600 -27.77 -22.80 -74.49
N LYS A 601 -26.62 -22.94 -75.13
CA LYS A 601 -26.38 -24.02 -76.11
C LYS A 601 -26.40 -25.40 -75.46
N LEU A 602 -25.84 -25.53 -74.27
CA LEU A 602 -25.81 -26.79 -73.52
C LEU A 602 -27.23 -27.20 -73.08
N GLU A 603 -28.05 -26.24 -72.70
CA GLU A 603 -29.46 -26.46 -72.34
C GLU A 603 -30.32 -26.87 -73.55
N GLN A 604 -30.07 -26.27 -74.73
CA GLN A 604 -30.67 -26.72 -75.98
C GLN A 604 -30.24 -28.14 -76.37
N GLN A 605 -28.95 -28.47 -76.22
CA GLN A 605 -28.45 -29.83 -76.50
C GLN A 605 -29.05 -30.87 -75.55
N LYS A 606 -29.24 -30.54 -74.27
CA LYS A 606 -29.94 -31.41 -73.32
C LYS A 606 -31.39 -31.65 -73.74
N SER A 607 -32.11 -30.61 -74.15
CA SER A 607 -33.48 -30.73 -74.65
C SER A 607 -33.58 -31.64 -75.88
N VAL A 608 -32.63 -31.54 -76.82
CA VAL A 608 -32.60 -32.41 -78.02
C VAL A 608 -32.27 -33.85 -77.63
N SER A 609 -31.28 -34.06 -76.77
CA SER A 609 -30.92 -35.41 -76.29
C SER A 609 -32.05 -36.08 -75.51
N GLU A 610 -32.82 -35.33 -74.73
CA GLU A 610 -34.02 -35.84 -74.05
C GLU A 610 -35.13 -36.22 -75.03
N ALA A 611 -35.30 -35.48 -76.12
CA ALA A 611 -36.26 -35.82 -77.18
C ALA A 611 -35.84 -37.10 -77.92
N GLU A 612 -34.57 -37.21 -78.30
CA GLU A 612 -34.00 -38.41 -78.92
C GLU A 612 -34.10 -39.63 -77.99
N HIS A 613 -33.91 -39.45 -76.68
CA HIS A 613 -34.09 -40.52 -75.69
C HIS A 613 -35.54 -41.00 -75.60
N ARG A 614 -36.53 -40.11 -75.75
CA ARG A 614 -37.95 -40.48 -75.81
C ARG A 614 -38.27 -41.24 -77.09
N GLU A 615 -37.80 -40.76 -78.24
CA GLU A 615 -37.99 -41.46 -79.52
C GLU A 615 -37.36 -42.86 -79.50
N LEU A 616 -36.18 -43.01 -78.89
CA LEU A 616 -35.54 -44.32 -78.67
C LEU A 616 -36.33 -45.22 -77.73
N ALA A 617 -36.97 -44.67 -76.69
CA ALA A 617 -37.84 -45.43 -75.80
C ALA A 617 -39.10 -45.93 -76.53
N ASP A 618 -39.74 -45.06 -77.33
CA ASP A 618 -40.90 -45.41 -78.14
C ASP A 618 -40.56 -46.48 -79.20
N LEU A 619 -39.39 -46.36 -79.86
CA LEU A 619 -38.90 -47.36 -80.81
C LEU A 619 -38.59 -48.70 -80.14
N ARG A 620 -38.06 -48.69 -78.91
CA ARG A 620 -37.84 -49.92 -78.12
C ARG A 620 -39.15 -50.59 -77.76
N GLU A 621 -40.18 -49.82 -77.40
CA GLU A 621 -41.52 -50.36 -77.13
C GLU A 621 -42.14 -50.99 -78.39
N VAL A 622 -41.98 -50.37 -79.57
CA VAL A 622 -42.46 -50.94 -80.84
C VAL A 622 -41.71 -52.24 -81.22
N VAL A 623 -40.41 -52.33 -80.95
CA VAL A 623 -39.63 -53.56 -81.17
C VAL A 623 -40.03 -54.65 -80.17
N PHE A 624 -40.20 -54.31 -78.89
CA PHE A 624 -40.63 -55.24 -77.85
C PHE A 624 -42.02 -55.83 -78.15
N ASN A 625 -42.96 -54.99 -78.61
CA ASN A 625 -44.29 -55.42 -79.05
C ASN A 625 -44.27 -56.27 -80.34
N LYS A 626 -43.20 -56.25 -81.12
CA LYS A 626 -43.01 -57.17 -82.27
C LYS A 626 -42.41 -58.51 -81.87
N GLU A 627 -41.60 -58.56 -80.81
CA GLU A 627 -41.01 -59.81 -80.31
C GLU A 627 -42.02 -60.67 -79.54
N GLU A 628 -43.07 -60.10 -78.93
CA GLU A 628 -44.18 -60.88 -78.34
C GLU A 628 -45.13 -61.53 -79.37
N PHE A 629 -45.07 -61.15 -80.66
CA PHE A 629 -45.88 -61.78 -81.72
C PHE A 629 -45.16 -62.92 -82.46
N VAL A 630 -43.94 -63.27 -82.06
CA VAL A 630 -43.20 -64.44 -82.56
C VAL A 630 -42.75 -65.32 -81.39
N SER A 631 -43.73 -65.90 -80.70
CA SER A 631 -43.63 -67.20 -80.03
C SER A 631 -44.99 -67.87 -79.97
#